data_AF-A0AAJ3NNM7-F1
#
_entry.id   AF-A0AAJ3NNM7-F1
#
_cell.length_a   1.000
_cell.length_b   1.000
_cell.length_c   1.000
_cell.angle_alpha   90.00
_cell.angle_beta   90.00
_cell.angle_gamma   90.00
#
_symmetry.space_group_name_H-M   'P 1'
#
loop_
_entity.id
_entity.type
_entity.pdbx_description
1 polymer ?
#
loop_
_entity_poly.entity_id
_entity_poly.type
_entity_poly.pdbx_seq_one_letter_code
_entity_poly.pdbx_strand_id
1 'polypeptide(L)'
;MAGYRDGTLFPKMDGTRRREKIADLEQSIADRRTEIDRLAPIVGDPETVVDQNGWLPSERREAMLLHYRFERERRVRALRTQIQEQASTIESTARWKVASLQRELYALLAVPPLTDDDMCSDCPVPLADHGWWTMSGPCVAWPGPRARLRKAREILAAGIREAEAVKQQAPRPPKPEPLAVIKSGLPIAEIMQQLEELQTRFPDAEVRRGRANRWELWPKGS
;
A
#
# COMPACT_ATOMS: atom_id res chain seq x y z
N MET A 1 17.46 -2.73 9.89
CA MET A 1 18.15 -1.50 10.35
C MET A 1 19.39 -1.19 9.51
N ALA A 2 20.27 -2.16 9.21
CA ALA A 2 21.51 -1.91 8.46
C ALA A 2 21.28 -1.22 7.11
N GLY A 3 20.32 -1.70 6.30
CA GLY A 3 19.96 -1.12 5.00
C GLY A 3 19.43 0.33 5.03
N TYR A 4 18.91 0.78 6.17
CA TYR A 4 18.50 2.18 6.38
C TYR A 4 19.69 3.05 6.77
N ARG A 5 20.61 2.54 7.59
CA ARG A 5 21.80 3.28 8.06
C ARG A 5 22.88 3.42 6.99
N ASP A 6 23.14 2.36 6.23
CA ASP A 6 24.09 2.35 5.12
C ASP A 6 23.54 2.98 3.84
N GLY A 7 22.23 3.19 3.83
CA GLY A 7 21.51 3.96 2.84
C GLY A 7 21.05 3.22 1.59
N THR A 8 21.13 1.91 1.62
CA THR A 8 20.90 1.09 0.44
C THR A 8 19.43 0.79 0.14
N LEU A 9 18.56 0.95 1.13
CA LEU A 9 17.10 0.94 0.92
C LEU A 9 16.58 2.27 0.35
N PHE A 10 17.32 3.37 0.52
CA PHE A 10 16.93 4.69 0.03
C PHE A 10 18.12 5.38 -0.66
N PRO A 11 18.68 4.82 -1.74
CA PRO A 11 19.94 5.30 -2.33
C PRO A 11 19.87 6.75 -2.82
N LYS A 12 18.68 7.26 -3.12
CA LYS A 12 18.43 8.64 -3.56
C LYS A 12 18.39 9.67 -2.42
N MET A 13 18.41 9.22 -1.17
CA MET A 13 18.43 10.11 0.00
C MET A 13 19.88 10.47 0.35
N ASP A 14 20.15 11.74 0.65
CA ASP A 14 21.47 12.19 1.10
C ASP A 14 21.92 11.41 2.36
N GLY A 15 23.18 10.98 2.38
CA GLY A 15 23.73 10.11 3.43
C GLY A 15 23.80 10.78 4.81
N THR A 16 24.10 12.08 4.86
CA THR A 16 24.17 12.85 6.10
C THR A 16 22.77 13.11 6.63
N ARG A 17 21.87 13.63 5.78
CA ARG A 17 20.45 13.86 6.10
C ARG A 17 19.77 12.60 6.63
N ARG A 18 20.10 11.45 6.06
CA ARG A 18 19.56 10.15 6.47
C ARG A 18 20.03 9.75 7.87
N ARG A 19 21.34 9.87 8.16
CA ARG A 19 21.89 9.55 9.48
C ARG A 19 21.28 10.44 10.56
N GLU A 20 21.18 11.74 10.30
CA GLU A 20 20.51 12.70 11.17
C GLU A 20 19.06 12.29 11.42
N LYS A 21 18.31 11.98 10.36
CA LYS A 21 16.90 11.58 10.51
C LYS A 21 16.72 10.27 11.29
N ILE A 22 17.65 9.32 11.13
CA ILE A 22 17.64 8.08 11.90
C ILE A 22 17.93 8.38 13.37
N ALA A 23 18.93 9.21 13.68
CA ALA A 23 19.25 9.60 15.05
C ALA A 23 18.06 10.32 15.72
N ASP A 24 17.43 11.26 15.03
CA ASP A 24 16.22 11.95 15.51
C ASP A 24 15.08 10.97 15.83
N LEU A 25 14.86 9.98 14.96
CA LEU A 25 13.82 8.97 15.16
C LEU A 25 14.16 8.02 16.31
N GLU A 26 15.42 7.61 16.43
CA GLU A 26 15.90 6.77 17.54
C GLU A 26 15.75 7.49 18.87
N GLN A 27 16.10 8.78 18.94
CA GLN A 27 15.87 9.62 20.11
C GLN A 27 14.38 9.76 20.41
N SER A 28 13.56 10.06 19.41
CA SER A 28 12.11 10.20 19.61
C SER A 28 11.46 8.89 20.09
N ILE A 29 11.95 7.73 19.61
CA ILE A 29 11.50 6.42 20.10
C ILE A 29 11.88 6.25 21.57
N ALA A 30 13.10 6.60 21.97
CA ALA A 30 13.56 6.50 23.35
C ALA A 30 12.75 7.41 24.29
N ASP A 31 12.52 8.67 23.90
CA ASP A 31 11.74 9.64 24.66
C ASP A 31 10.29 9.14 24.85
N ARG A 32 9.67 8.65 23.78
CA ARG A 32 8.30 8.11 23.84
C ARG A 32 8.20 6.86 24.70
N ARG A 33 9.19 5.98 24.67
CA ARG A 33 9.23 4.80 25.56
C ARG A 33 9.34 5.21 27.01
N THR A 34 10.22 6.17 27.31
CA THR A 34 10.38 6.71 28.67
C THR A 34 9.07 7.33 29.17
N GLU A 35 8.38 8.08 28.32
CA GLU A 35 7.08 8.66 28.66
C GLU A 35 6.00 7.59 28.86
N ILE A 36 5.99 6.53 28.03
CA ILE A 36 5.09 5.38 28.22
C ILE A 36 5.37 4.72 29.57
N ASP A 37 6.63 4.45 29.90
CA ASP A 37 7.02 3.81 31.16
C ASP A 37 6.64 4.67 32.38
N ARG A 38 6.71 6.00 32.24
CA ARG A 38 6.27 6.96 33.25
C ARG A 38 4.74 6.97 33.43
N LEU A 39 3.99 6.93 32.32
CA LEU A 39 2.53 7.03 32.34
C LEU A 39 1.83 5.70 32.65
N ALA A 40 2.43 4.57 32.27
CA ALA A 40 1.88 3.23 32.47
C ALA A 40 1.39 2.98 33.92
N PRO A 41 2.16 3.27 34.99
CA PRO A 41 1.67 3.05 36.36
C PRO A 41 0.60 4.06 36.80
N ILE A 42 0.50 5.23 36.15
CA ILE A 42 -0.48 6.28 36.48
C ILE A 42 -1.84 5.94 35.87
N VAL A 43 -1.84 5.57 34.59
CA VAL A 43 -3.06 5.26 33.83
C VAL A 43 -3.57 3.86 34.17
N GLY A 44 -2.67 2.94 34.55
CA GLY A 44 -3.01 1.54 34.77
C GLY A 44 -3.34 0.82 33.47
N ASP A 45 -4.02 -0.31 33.57
CA ASP A 45 -4.50 -1.05 32.40
C ASP A 45 -5.75 -0.36 31.82
N PRO A 46 -5.71 0.13 30.57
CA PRO A 46 -6.87 0.75 29.93
C PRO A 46 -8.12 -0.15 29.92
N GLU A 47 -7.95 -1.47 29.91
CA GLU A 47 -9.05 -2.46 29.96
C GLU A 47 -9.76 -2.49 31.33
N THR A 48 -9.23 -1.80 32.33
CA THR A 48 -9.83 -1.67 33.67
C THR A 48 -10.50 -0.31 33.89
N VAL A 49 -10.44 0.60 32.91
CA VAL A 49 -10.98 1.95 33.02
C VAL A 49 -12.44 1.97 32.57
N VAL A 50 -13.34 2.22 33.53
CA VAL A 50 -14.77 2.38 33.27
C VAL A 50 -15.07 3.69 32.53
N ASP A 51 -16.10 3.70 31.68
CA ASP A 51 -16.61 4.93 31.05
C ASP A 51 -17.51 5.75 31.99
N GLN A 52 -18.07 6.83 31.45
CA GLN A 52 -19.04 7.70 32.14
C GLN A 52 -20.31 6.99 32.62
N ASN A 53 -20.62 5.80 32.08
CA ASN A 53 -21.77 4.97 32.45
C ASN A 53 -21.37 3.81 33.38
N GLY A 54 -20.08 3.72 33.75
CA GLY A 54 -19.55 2.67 34.61
C GLY A 54 -19.18 1.37 33.88
N TRP A 55 -19.10 1.37 32.54
CA TRP A 55 -18.83 0.15 31.76
C TRP A 55 -17.34 -0.01 31.45
N LEU A 56 -16.82 -1.22 31.64
CA LEU A 56 -15.49 -1.61 31.19
C LEU A 56 -15.43 -1.74 29.67
N PRO A 57 -14.24 -1.59 29.04
CA PRO A 57 -14.09 -1.78 27.61
C PRO A 57 -14.56 -3.16 27.10
N SER A 58 -14.40 -4.23 27.89
CA SER A 58 -14.94 -5.56 27.58
C SER A 58 -16.46 -5.58 27.50
N GLU A 59 -17.14 -4.98 28.47
CA GLU A 59 -18.61 -4.87 28.49
C GLU A 59 -19.12 -4.00 27.33
N ARG A 60 -18.38 -2.94 27.00
CA ARG A 60 -18.67 -2.13 25.81
C ARG A 60 -18.52 -2.95 24.53
N ARG A 61 -17.50 -3.81 24.41
CA ARG A 61 -17.31 -4.69 23.24
C ARG A 61 -18.48 -5.65 23.05
N GLU A 62 -19.04 -6.21 24.12
CA GLU A 62 -20.25 -7.03 24.06
C GLU A 62 -21.46 -6.23 23.52
N ALA A 63 -21.67 -5.02 24.04
CA ALA A 63 -22.72 -4.14 23.56
C ALA A 63 -22.51 -3.73 22.08
N MET A 64 -21.27 -3.45 21.68
CA MET A 64 -20.92 -3.13 20.30
C MET A 64 -21.17 -4.33 19.37
N LEU A 65 -20.88 -5.56 19.82
CA LEU A 65 -21.16 -6.76 19.04
C LEU A 65 -22.65 -6.91 18.78
N LEU A 66 -23.48 -6.66 19.79
CA LEU A 66 -24.93 -6.69 19.66
C LEU A 66 -25.41 -5.63 18.66
N HIS A 67 -24.91 -4.39 18.78
CA HIS A 67 -25.25 -3.31 17.85
C HIS A 67 -24.83 -3.65 16.42
N TYR A 68 -23.61 -4.17 16.22
CA TYR A 68 -23.11 -4.59 14.93
C TYR A 68 -24.00 -5.66 14.28
N ARG A 69 -24.46 -6.65 15.05
CA ARG A 69 -25.36 -7.70 14.56
C ARG A 69 -26.65 -7.08 14.02
N PHE A 70 -27.29 -6.21 14.78
CA PHE A 70 -28.51 -5.53 14.33
C PHE A 70 -28.29 -4.66 13.10
N GLU A 71 -27.22 -3.88 13.07
CA GLU A 71 -26.86 -3.04 11.92
C GLU A 71 -26.56 -3.87 10.67
N ARG A 72 -25.80 -4.96 10.81
CA ARG A 72 -25.49 -5.87 9.72
C ARG A 72 -26.76 -6.49 9.14
N GLU A 73 -27.67 -6.98 9.98
CA GLU A 73 -28.94 -7.55 9.54
C GLU A 73 -29.83 -6.53 8.85
N ARG A 74 -29.94 -5.32 9.42
CA ARG A 74 -30.69 -4.22 8.81
C ARG A 74 -30.12 -3.86 7.45
N ARG A 75 -28.79 -3.72 7.35
CA ARG A 75 -28.10 -3.33 6.12
C ARG A 75 -28.17 -4.42 5.04
N VAL A 76 -28.01 -5.69 5.40
CA VAL A 76 -28.17 -6.82 4.48
C VAL A 76 -29.58 -6.85 3.89
N ARG A 77 -30.61 -6.68 4.72
CA ARG A 77 -32.00 -6.57 4.25
C ARG A 77 -32.18 -5.40 3.30
N ALA A 78 -31.74 -4.21 3.69
CA ALA A 78 -31.83 -3.00 2.87
C ALA A 78 -31.10 -3.15 1.51
N LEU A 79 -29.89 -3.72 1.50
CA LEU A 79 -29.11 -3.94 0.28
C LEU A 79 -29.81 -4.91 -0.68
N ARG A 80 -30.40 -5.99 -0.16
CA ARG A 80 -31.18 -6.94 -1.00
C ARG A 80 -32.35 -6.24 -1.67
N THR A 81 -33.11 -5.43 -0.93
CA THR A 81 -34.22 -4.64 -1.47
C THR A 81 -33.72 -3.64 -2.53
N GLN A 82 -32.69 -2.85 -2.23
CA GLN A 82 -32.13 -1.86 -3.16
C GLN A 82 -31.59 -2.51 -4.45
N ILE A 83 -30.98 -3.70 -4.36
CA ILE A 83 -30.52 -4.43 -5.55
C ILE A 83 -31.71 -4.82 -6.43
N GLN A 84 -32.80 -5.31 -5.84
CA GLN A 84 -34.01 -5.68 -6.58
C GLN A 84 -34.66 -4.47 -7.26
N GLU A 85 -34.77 -3.35 -6.54
CA GLU A 85 -35.33 -2.10 -7.05
C GLU A 85 -34.51 -1.50 -8.20
N GLN A 86 -33.18 -1.60 -8.13
CA GLN A 86 -32.31 -1.08 -9.18
C GLN A 86 -32.16 -2.05 -10.36
N ALA A 87 -32.27 -3.35 -10.14
CA ALA A 87 -32.17 -4.36 -11.20
C ALA A 87 -33.36 -4.34 -12.18
N SER A 88 -34.51 -3.80 -11.78
CA SER A 88 -35.66 -3.59 -12.67
C SER A 88 -35.51 -2.36 -13.57
N THR A 89 -34.47 -1.54 -13.39
CA THR A 89 -34.20 -0.33 -14.18
C THR A 89 -33.22 -0.65 -15.32
N ILE A 90 -33.55 -0.28 -16.57
CA ILE A 90 -32.80 -0.66 -17.79
C ILE A 90 -31.57 0.25 -18.04
N GLU A 91 -31.44 1.35 -17.31
CA GLU A 91 -30.38 2.34 -17.51
C GLU A 91 -28.97 1.80 -17.18
N SER A 92 -27.95 2.27 -17.91
CA SER A 92 -26.55 1.87 -17.69
C SER A 92 -26.01 2.30 -16.32
N THR A 93 -26.49 3.43 -15.79
CA THR A 93 -26.24 3.95 -14.44
C THR A 93 -26.74 2.98 -13.36
N ALA A 94 -27.88 2.32 -13.60
CA ALA A 94 -28.44 1.31 -12.70
C ALA A 94 -27.53 0.08 -12.59
N ARG A 95 -26.86 -0.34 -13.68
CA ARG A 95 -25.93 -1.49 -13.65
C ARG A 95 -24.72 -1.26 -12.75
N TRP A 96 -24.07 -0.09 -12.83
CA TRP A 96 -22.96 0.24 -11.92
C TRP A 96 -23.43 0.31 -10.47
N LYS A 97 -24.62 0.88 -10.24
CA LYS A 97 -25.20 0.97 -8.90
C LYS A 97 -25.46 -0.41 -8.31
N VAL A 98 -26.08 -1.32 -9.08
CA VAL A 98 -26.29 -2.72 -8.68
C VAL A 98 -24.97 -3.41 -8.36
N ALA A 99 -23.96 -3.30 -9.22
CA ALA A 99 -22.65 -3.90 -8.98
C ALA A 99 -22.00 -3.34 -7.69
N SER A 100 -22.15 -2.05 -7.41
CA SER A 100 -21.66 -1.44 -6.18
C SER A 100 -22.38 -1.97 -4.93
N LEU A 101 -23.72 -2.05 -4.98
CA LEU A 101 -24.53 -2.58 -3.88
C LEU A 101 -24.24 -4.07 -3.63
N GLN A 102 -24.05 -4.86 -4.69
CA GLN A 102 -23.67 -6.27 -4.61
C GLN A 102 -22.31 -6.44 -3.93
N ARG A 103 -21.31 -5.63 -4.28
CA ARG A 103 -20.00 -5.67 -3.62
C ARG A 103 -20.11 -5.41 -2.12
N GLU A 104 -20.93 -4.44 -1.72
CA GLU A 104 -21.17 -4.16 -0.29
C GLU A 104 -21.88 -5.33 0.41
N LEU A 105 -22.91 -5.89 -0.23
CA LEU A 105 -23.64 -7.05 0.29
C LEU A 105 -22.72 -8.26 0.48
N TYR A 106 -21.92 -8.60 -0.54
CA TYR A 106 -20.97 -9.71 -0.45
C TYR A 106 -19.92 -9.45 0.62
N ALA A 107 -19.44 -8.21 0.77
CA ALA A 107 -18.51 -7.86 1.83
C ALA A 107 -19.12 -8.09 3.22
N LEU A 108 -20.38 -7.71 3.45
CA LEU A 108 -21.07 -7.94 4.72
C LEU A 108 -21.34 -9.43 4.98
N LEU A 109 -21.71 -10.19 3.95
CA LEU A 109 -21.95 -11.64 4.09
C LEU A 109 -20.67 -12.43 4.33
N ALA A 110 -19.53 -11.97 3.79
CA ALA A 110 -18.23 -12.60 3.98
C ALA A 110 -17.63 -12.40 5.39
N VAL A 111 -18.21 -11.51 6.22
CA VAL A 111 -17.76 -11.34 7.61
C VAL A 111 -18.11 -12.62 8.40
N PRO A 112 -17.12 -13.31 8.98
CA PRO A 112 -17.36 -14.49 9.81
C PRO A 112 -18.13 -14.12 11.08
N PRO A 113 -18.66 -15.12 11.82
CA PRO A 113 -19.16 -14.88 13.17
C PRO A 113 -18.09 -14.18 14.01
N LEU A 114 -18.46 -13.05 14.62
CA LEU A 114 -17.57 -12.26 15.47
C LEU A 114 -17.87 -12.53 16.95
N THR A 115 -16.80 -12.48 17.73
CA THR A 115 -16.81 -12.44 19.19
C THR A 115 -16.62 -11.00 19.67
N ASP A 116 -16.84 -10.76 20.96
CA ASP A 116 -16.57 -9.48 21.61
C ASP A 116 -15.09 -9.09 21.51
N ASP A 117 -14.16 -10.05 21.55
CA ASP A 117 -12.73 -9.81 21.32
C ASP A 117 -12.39 -9.28 19.92
N ASP A 118 -13.27 -9.49 18.93
CA ASP A 118 -13.12 -8.96 17.58
C ASP A 118 -13.60 -7.50 17.46
N MET A 119 -14.20 -6.96 18.53
CA MET A 119 -14.80 -5.64 18.54
C MET A 119 -13.86 -4.57 19.08
N CYS A 120 -14.07 -3.35 18.62
CA CYS A 120 -13.54 -2.18 19.31
C CYS A 120 -14.52 -1.79 20.42
N SER A 121 -14.01 -1.44 21.61
CA SER A 121 -14.83 -0.95 22.73
C SER A 121 -15.55 0.36 22.44
N ASP A 122 -15.06 1.11 21.46
CA ASP A 122 -15.49 2.48 21.19
C ASP A 122 -16.14 2.63 19.80
N CYS A 123 -16.33 1.52 19.06
CA CYS A 123 -16.91 1.53 17.72
C CYS A 123 -17.92 0.41 17.49
N PRO A 124 -19.18 0.75 17.15
CA PRO A 124 -20.21 -0.25 16.85
C PRO A 124 -20.10 -0.84 15.44
N VAL A 125 -19.43 -0.19 14.49
CA VAL A 125 -19.28 -0.68 13.12
C VAL A 125 -17.87 -0.42 12.57
N PRO A 126 -17.35 -1.24 11.63
CA PRO A 126 -16.00 -1.07 11.08
C PRO A 126 -15.75 0.27 10.36
N LEU A 127 -16.83 0.91 9.89
CA LEU A 127 -16.80 2.22 9.21
C LEU A 127 -17.07 3.40 10.15
N ALA A 128 -17.36 3.16 11.43
CA ALA A 128 -17.53 4.26 12.36
C ALA A 128 -16.18 4.92 12.58
N ASP A 129 -16.09 6.20 12.21
CA ASP A 129 -14.98 7.06 12.59
C ASP A 129 -15.04 7.23 14.10
N HIS A 130 -13.98 6.82 14.78
CA HIS A 130 -13.68 7.34 16.11
C HIS A 130 -12.32 8.03 15.97
N GLY A 131 -12.38 9.36 16.01
CA GLY A 131 -11.23 10.21 15.98
C GLY A 131 -10.57 10.32 17.35
N TRP A 132 -9.25 10.15 17.37
CA TRP A 132 -8.37 11.11 18.02
C TRP A 132 -7.25 11.51 17.03
N TRP A 133 -7.45 12.70 16.47
CA TRP A 133 -6.59 13.62 15.70
C TRP A 133 -5.73 13.23 14.46
N THR A 134 -5.49 11.98 14.07
CA THR A 134 -4.66 11.75 12.83
C THR A 134 -5.05 10.62 11.88
N MET A 135 -6.10 9.83 12.13
CA MET A 135 -6.45 8.70 11.26
C MET A 135 -7.94 8.71 10.91
N SER A 136 -8.32 9.48 9.88
CA SER A 136 -9.61 9.29 9.20
C SER A 136 -9.52 7.99 8.39
N GLY A 137 -10.09 6.91 8.91
CA GLY A 137 -10.01 5.59 8.29
C GLY A 137 -10.69 4.51 9.13
N PRO A 138 -11.06 3.39 8.50
CA PRO A 138 -11.79 2.33 9.18
C PRO A 138 -10.98 1.78 10.37
N CYS A 139 -11.65 1.58 11.50
CA CYS A 139 -11.01 1.22 12.76
C CYS A 139 -10.13 -0.04 12.62
N VAL A 140 -8.84 0.09 12.98
CA VAL A 140 -7.82 -0.98 12.81
C VAL A 140 -7.92 -2.09 13.86
N ALA A 141 -8.77 -1.94 14.88
CA ALA A 141 -9.09 -3.02 15.82
C ALA A 141 -9.93 -4.12 15.14
N TRP A 142 -10.77 -3.75 14.16
CA TRP A 142 -11.64 -4.69 13.47
C TRP A 142 -10.88 -5.67 12.56
N PRO A 143 -11.33 -6.93 12.43
CA PRO A 143 -10.60 -7.98 11.71
C PRO A 143 -10.23 -7.61 10.27
N GLY A 144 -11.15 -6.98 9.52
CA GLY A 144 -10.92 -6.60 8.12
C GLY A 144 -9.81 -5.56 7.94
N PRO A 145 -9.98 -4.34 8.48
CA PRO A 145 -8.93 -3.32 8.47
C PRO A 145 -7.61 -3.79 9.12
N ARG A 146 -7.66 -4.52 10.24
CA ARG A 146 -6.50 -5.13 10.90
C ARG A 146 -5.73 -6.05 9.97
N ALA A 147 -6.43 -6.94 9.26
CA ALA A 147 -5.83 -7.85 8.30
C ALA A 147 -5.20 -7.12 7.11
N ARG A 148 -5.84 -6.05 6.61
CA ARG A 148 -5.28 -5.21 5.54
C ARG A 148 -3.98 -4.52 5.98
N LEU A 149 -3.97 -3.93 7.17
CA LEU A 149 -2.77 -3.30 7.72
C LEU A 149 -1.64 -4.31 7.93
N ARG A 150 -1.96 -5.50 8.45
CA ARG A 150 -1.00 -6.60 8.58
C ARG A 150 -0.41 -7.00 7.23
N LYS A 151 -1.25 -7.22 6.22
CA LYS A 151 -0.80 -7.54 4.85
C LYS A 151 0.08 -6.44 4.25
N ALA A 152 -0.27 -5.17 4.44
CA ALA A 152 0.55 -4.05 3.98
C ALA A 152 1.95 -4.06 4.63
N ARG A 153 2.02 -4.32 5.94
CA ARG A 153 3.29 -4.47 6.68
C ARG A 153 4.11 -5.67 6.16
N GLU A 154 3.46 -6.80 5.90
CA GLU A 154 4.12 -8.00 5.35
C GLU A 154 4.72 -7.74 3.95
N ILE A 155 3.97 -7.07 3.06
CA ILE A 155 4.44 -6.69 1.72
C ILE A 155 5.66 -5.76 1.83
N LEU A 156 5.58 -4.75 2.70
CA LEU A 156 6.70 -3.84 2.92
C LEU A 156 7.94 -4.59 3.44
N ALA A 157 7.77 -5.47 4.42
CA ALA A 157 8.85 -6.28 4.97
C ALA A 157 9.44 -7.24 3.91
N ALA A 158 8.61 -7.82 3.04
CA ALA A 158 9.06 -8.67 1.95
C ALA A 158 9.87 -7.89 0.92
N GLY A 159 9.40 -6.70 0.51
CA GLY A 159 10.13 -5.83 -0.41
C GLY A 159 11.50 -5.39 0.13
N ILE A 160 11.59 -5.16 1.45
CA ILE A 160 12.88 -4.88 2.12
C ILE A 160 13.83 -6.08 2.00
N ARG A 161 13.34 -7.30 2.31
CA ARG A 161 14.16 -8.53 2.21
C ARG A 161 14.62 -8.81 0.79
N GLU A 162 13.74 -8.61 -0.20
CA GLU A 162 14.07 -8.79 -1.61
C GLU A 162 15.13 -7.78 -2.07
N ALA A 163 15.01 -6.52 -1.66
CA ALA A 163 16.02 -5.49 -1.93
C ALA A 163 17.38 -5.83 -1.31
N GLU A 164 17.38 -6.35 -0.07
CA GLU A 164 18.61 -6.83 0.59
C GLU A 164 19.24 -8.02 -0.15
N ALA A 165 18.43 -8.97 -0.65
CA ALA A 165 18.92 -10.12 -1.41
C ALA A 165 19.52 -9.72 -2.76
N VAL A 166 18.90 -8.77 -3.47
CA VAL A 166 19.45 -8.24 -4.74
C VAL A 166 20.77 -7.52 -4.51
N LYS A 167 20.92 -6.80 -3.40
CA LYS A 167 22.16 -6.10 -3.05
C LYS A 167 23.31 -7.06 -2.74
N GLN A 168 23.02 -8.27 -2.25
CA GLN A 168 24.03 -9.30 -1.98
C GLN A 168 24.48 -10.05 -3.24
N GLN A 169 23.78 -9.91 -4.37
CA GLN A 169 24.22 -10.45 -5.65
C GLN A 169 25.30 -9.55 -6.24
N ALA A 170 26.35 -10.16 -6.80
CA ALA A 170 27.41 -9.44 -7.51
C ALA A 170 26.81 -8.51 -8.59
N PRO A 171 27.41 -7.33 -8.84
CA PRO A 171 26.89 -6.40 -9.83
C PRO A 171 26.72 -7.12 -11.17
N ARG A 172 25.48 -7.10 -11.70
CA ARG A 172 25.20 -7.66 -13.02
C ARG A 172 26.12 -6.98 -14.03
N PRO A 173 26.71 -7.71 -14.99
CA PRO A 173 27.51 -7.10 -16.04
C PRO A 173 26.69 -5.98 -16.69
N PRO A 174 27.32 -4.83 -17.01
CA PRO A 174 26.61 -3.71 -17.64
C PRO A 174 25.88 -4.23 -18.87
N LYS A 175 24.63 -3.79 -19.04
CA LYS A 175 23.88 -4.14 -20.24
C LYS A 175 24.68 -3.63 -21.44
N PRO A 176 24.82 -4.41 -22.52
CA PRO A 176 25.49 -3.93 -23.72
C PRO A 176 24.76 -2.68 -24.21
N GLU A 177 25.53 -1.60 -24.40
CA GLU A 177 25.03 -0.33 -24.92
C GLU A 177 25.24 -0.29 -26.44
N PRO A 178 24.32 0.35 -27.20
CA PRO A 178 24.50 0.53 -28.63
C PRO A 178 25.73 1.40 -28.92
N LEU A 179 26.45 1.09 -29.99
CA LEU A 179 27.63 1.84 -30.46
C LEU A 179 27.24 3.27 -30.89
N ALA A 180 26.04 3.43 -31.44
CA ALA A 180 25.48 4.72 -31.82
C ALA A 180 23.95 4.67 -31.79
N VAL A 181 23.32 5.82 -31.50
CA VAL A 181 21.87 5.99 -31.49
C VAL A 181 21.49 7.22 -32.30
N ILE A 182 20.68 7.03 -33.34
CA ILE A 182 20.08 8.11 -34.13
C ILE A 182 18.75 8.51 -33.49
N LYS A 183 18.55 9.82 -33.31
CA LYS A 183 17.34 10.38 -32.70
C LYS A 183 16.10 10.07 -33.56
N SER A 184 15.00 9.69 -32.90
CA SER A 184 13.70 9.53 -33.55
C SER A 184 13.12 10.88 -33.98
N GLY A 185 12.47 10.94 -35.14
CA GLY A 185 11.75 12.14 -35.62
C GLY A 185 12.49 12.96 -36.68
N LEU A 186 13.65 12.49 -37.17
CA LEU A 186 14.32 13.08 -38.33
C LEU A 186 13.64 12.64 -39.64
N PRO A 187 13.67 13.46 -40.71
CA PRO A 187 13.29 13.05 -42.06
C PRO A 187 14.05 11.81 -42.52
N ILE A 188 13.42 10.94 -43.30
CA ILE A 188 14.02 9.66 -43.76
C ILE A 188 15.36 9.89 -44.48
N ALA A 189 15.48 10.97 -45.26
CA ALA A 189 16.73 11.31 -45.96
C ALA A 189 17.90 11.56 -44.98
N GLU A 190 17.65 12.28 -43.89
CA GLU A 190 18.67 12.56 -42.86
C GLU A 190 19.02 11.30 -42.05
N ILE A 191 18.04 10.42 -41.82
CA ILE A 191 18.27 9.12 -41.18
C ILE A 191 19.18 8.26 -42.06
N MET A 192 18.91 8.19 -43.36
CA MET A 192 19.72 7.39 -44.30
C MET A 192 21.16 7.91 -44.39
N GLN A 193 21.35 9.22 -44.44
CA GLN A 193 22.69 9.82 -44.45
C GLN A 193 23.47 9.49 -43.16
N GLN A 194 22.84 9.63 -41.99
CA GLN A 194 23.48 9.31 -40.72
C GLN A 194 23.77 7.81 -40.58
N LEU A 195 22.92 6.94 -41.14
CA LEU A 195 23.17 5.50 -41.17
C LEU A 195 24.36 5.15 -42.08
N GLU A 196 24.51 5.80 -43.22
CA GLU A 196 25.63 5.58 -44.16
C GLU A 196 26.97 6.03 -43.57
N GLU A 197 27.00 7.19 -42.90
CA GLU A 197 28.17 7.67 -42.15
C GLU A 197 28.55 6.71 -41.01
N LEU A 198 27.56 6.19 -40.27
CA LEU A 198 27.78 5.27 -39.17
C LEU A 198 28.18 3.85 -39.64
N GLN A 199 27.67 3.38 -40.77
CA GLN A 199 28.10 2.12 -41.40
C GLN A 199 29.53 2.20 -41.93
N THR A 200 29.95 3.35 -42.45
CA THR A 200 31.34 3.58 -42.86
C THR A 200 32.29 3.49 -41.66
N ARG A 201 31.85 4.00 -40.50
CA ARG A 201 32.63 3.98 -39.25
C ARG A 201 32.60 2.63 -38.53
N PHE A 202 31.51 1.88 -38.67
CA PHE A 202 31.31 0.57 -38.03
C PHE A 202 30.77 -0.46 -39.05
N PRO A 203 31.64 -0.99 -39.93
CA PRO A 203 31.22 -1.83 -41.06
C PRO A 203 30.58 -3.17 -40.64
N ASP A 204 30.91 -3.66 -39.44
CA ASP A 204 30.39 -4.93 -38.92
C ASP A 204 29.18 -4.76 -37.99
N ALA A 205 28.64 -3.55 -37.82
CA ALA A 205 27.54 -3.30 -36.89
C ALA A 205 26.16 -3.62 -37.48
N GLU A 206 25.27 -4.17 -36.64
CA GLU A 206 23.88 -4.43 -36.99
C GLU A 206 22.98 -3.25 -36.63
N VAL A 207 22.15 -2.82 -37.57
CA VAL A 207 21.14 -1.77 -37.34
C VAL A 207 19.88 -2.40 -36.76
N ARG A 208 19.46 -1.94 -35.58
CA ARG A 208 18.25 -2.39 -34.90
C ARG A 208 17.33 -1.20 -34.59
N ARG A 209 16.03 -1.47 -34.50
CA ARG A 209 15.03 -0.47 -34.10
C ARG A 209 14.82 -0.52 -32.58
N GLY A 210 15.22 0.56 -31.92
CA GLY A 210 15.17 0.73 -30.48
C GLY A 210 13.84 1.29 -29.94
N ARG A 211 13.83 1.54 -28.63
CA ARG A 211 12.65 2.09 -27.94
C ARG A 211 12.33 3.50 -28.44
N ALA A 212 11.04 3.80 -28.62
CA ALA A 212 10.54 5.06 -29.18
C ALA A 212 11.03 5.36 -30.62
N ASN A 213 11.13 4.33 -31.48
CA ASN A 213 11.46 4.46 -32.91
C ASN A 213 12.83 5.10 -33.19
N ARG A 214 13.80 4.85 -32.32
CA ARG A 214 15.21 5.24 -32.54
C ARG A 214 15.89 4.17 -33.37
N TRP A 215 16.86 4.56 -34.18
CA TRP A 215 17.74 3.62 -34.88
C TRP A 215 19.02 3.45 -34.06
N GLU A 216 19.39 2.21 -33.74
CA GLU A 216 20.50 1.87 -32.86
C GLU A 216 21.47 0.95 -33.60
N LEU A 217 22.78 1.20 -33.52
CA LEU A 217 23.81 0.33 -34.06
C LEU A 217 24.39 -0.57 -32.96
N TRP A 218 24.47 -1.87 -33.24
CA TRP A 218 24.92 -2.90 -32.30
C TRP A 218 26.15 -3.64 -32.84
N PRO A 219 27.08 -4.09 -31.97
CA PRO A 219 28.15 -4.99 -32.41
C PRO A 219 27.56 -6.33 -32.88
N LYS A 220 28.14 -6.93 -33.92
CA LYS A 220 27.74 -8.25 -34.42
C LYS A 220 27.79 -9.30 -33.30
N GLY A 221 26.68 -9.99 -33.07
CA GLY A 221 26.58 -11.05 -32.03
C GLY A 221 26.23 -10.57 -30.62
N SER A 222 25.72 -9.33 -30.47
CA SER A 222 25.22 -8.76 -29.19
C SER A 222 23.72 -8.93 -28.99
#